data_AF-F8J6A8-F1
#
_entry.id   AF-F8J6A8-F1
#
_cell.length_a   1.000
_cell.length_b   1.000
_cell.length_c   1.000
_cell.angle_alpha   90.00
_cell.angle_beta   90.00
_cell.angle_gamma   90.00
#
_symmetry.space_group_name_H-M   'P 1'
#
loop_
_entity.id
_entity.type
_entity.pdbx_description
1 polymer ?
#
loop_
_entity_poly.entity_id
_entity_poly.type
_entity_poly.pdbx_seq_one_letter_code
_entity_poly.pdbx_strand_id
1 'polypeptide(L)' 'MPHVIVKLWPGKTEEKKKELAVAIAEQVTKALEYGDASVSVSFEEVDADRWREEVYIPDIVNKPDRLYKKPGYKM' A
#
# COMPACT_ATOMS: atom_id res chain seq x y z
N MET A 1 14.64 -3.64 7.42
CA MET A 1 13.63 -4.58 6.91
C MET A 1 12.38 -3.78 6.55
N PRO A 2 12.11 -3.54 5.25
CA PRO A 2 10.91 -2.82 4.81
C PRO A 2 9.61 -3.59 5.05
N HIS A 3 8.56 -2.86 5.38
CA HIS A 3 7.19 -3.37 5.41
C HIS A 3 6.30 -2.44 4.58
N VAL A 4 5.50 -3.01 3.67
CA VAL A 4 4.55 -2.28 2.83
C VAL A 4 3.13 -2.75 3.16
N ILE A 5 2.24 -1.81 3.44
CA ILE A 5 0.81 -2.07 3.61
C ILE A 5 0.09 -1.50 2.39
N VAL A 6 -0.63 -2.36 1.67
CA VAL A 6 -1.49 -1.95 0.56
C VAL A 6 -2.92 -1.85 1.07
N LYS A 7 -3.39 -0.62 1.30
CA LYS A 7 -4.81 -0.35 1.58
C LYS A 7 -5.56 -0.18 0.27
N LEU A 8 -6.70 -0.84 0.12
CA LEU A 8 -7.52 -0.81 -1.09
C LEU A 8 -9.00 -1.09 -0.80
N TRP A 9 -9.88 -0.78 -1.75
CA TRP A 9 -11.27 -1.25 -1.69
C TRP A 9 -11.35 -2.76 -1.91
N PRO A 10 -12.34 -3.45 -1.28
CA PRO A 10 -12.50 -4.89 -1.42
C PRO A 10 -12.83 -5.32 -2.86
N GLY A 11 -12.62 -6.61 -3.14
CA GLY A 11 -13.05 -7.26 -4.38
C GLY A 11 -11.93 -7.63 -5.36
N LYS A 12 -10.66 -7.62 -4.93
CA LYS A 12 -9.57 -8.24 -5.69
C LYS A 12 -9.44 -9.72 -5.29
N THR A 13 -9.10 -10.57 -6.25
CA THR A 13 -8.87 -12.00 -5.97
C THR A 13 -7.60 -12.19 -5.16
N GLU A 14 -7.53 -13.28 -4.38
CA GLU A 14 -6.31 -13.64 -3.63
C GLU A 14 -5.10 -13.82 -4.54
N GLU A 15 -5.28 -14.36 -5.73
CA GLU A 15 -4.21 -14.52 -6.73
C GLU A 15 -3.61 -13.16 -7.13
N LYS A 16 -4.44 -12.16 -7.45
CA LYS A 16 -3.97 -10.81 -7.78
C LYS A 16 -3.26 -10.14 -6.62
N LYS A 17 -3.72 -10.36 -5.38
CA LYS A 17 -3.05 -9.84 -4.18
C LYS A 17 -1.67 -10.47 -4.00
N LYS A 18 -1.54 -11.78 -4.23
CA LYS A 18 -0.25 -12.49 -4.20
C LYS A 18 0.71 -12.04 -5.28
N GLU A 19 0.25 -11.95 -6.54
CA GLU A 19 1.06 -11.47 -7.66
C GLU A 19 1.60 -10.06 -7.39
N LEU A 20 0.74 -9.15 -6.91
CA LEU A 20 1.16 -7.79 -6.58
C LEU A 20 2.11 -7.74 -5.37
N ALA A 21 1.92 -8.60 -4.36
CA ALA A 21 2.82 -8.68 -3.21
C ALA A 21 4.26 -9.03 -3.64
N VAL A 22 4.40 -10.03 -4.51
CA VAL A 22 5.71 -10.43 -5.07
C VAL A 22 6.33 -9.27 -5.85
N ALA A 23 5.56 -8.65 -6.75
CA ALA A 23 6.07 -7.54 -7.55
C ALA A 23 6.52 -6.34 -6.69
N ILE A 24 5.78 -5.99 -5.63
CA ILE A 24 6.17 -4.94 -4.69
C ILE A 24 7.45 -5.31 -3.97
N ALA A 25 7.54 -6.54 -3.43
CA ALA A 25 8.72 -7.00 -2.71
C ALA A 25 9.98 -6.93 -3.59
N GLU A 26 9.91 -7.45 -4.82
CA GLU A 26 11.00 -7.41 -5.79
C GLU A 26 11.47 -5.97 -6.08
N GLN A 27 10.53 -5.04 -6.32
CA GLN A 27 10.90 -3.65 -6.62
C GLN A 27 11.49 -2.93 -5.41
N VAL A 28 10.97 -3.16 -4.20
CA VAL A 28 11.53 -2.58 -2.97
C VAL A 28 12.94 -3.11 -2.71
N THR A 29 13.12 -4.44 -2.81
CA THR A 29 14.43 -5.12 -2.71
C THR A 29 15.41 -4.50 -3.70
N LYS A 30 15.03 -4.35 -4.97
CA LYS A 30 15.88 -3.76 -6.01
C LYS A 30 16.20 -2.28 -5.78
N ALA A 31 15.20 -1.47 -5.41
CA ALA A 31 15.36 -0.02 -5.30
C ALA A 31 16.12 0.41 -4.04
N LEU A 32 16.03 -0.38 -2.96
CA LEU A 32 16.63 -0.07 -1.66
C LEU A 32 17.79 -0.99 -1.29
N GLU A 33 18.22 -1.87 -2.22
CA GLU A 33 19.36 -2.78 -2.07
C GLU A 33 19.25 -3.73 -0.85
N TYR A 34 18.03 -4.16 -0.52
CA TYR A 34 17.78 -5.16 0.52
C TYR A 34 17.87 -6.59 -0.02
N GLY A 35 18.05 -7.57 0.87
CA GLY A 35 17.89 -8.99 0.52
C GLY A 35 16.40 -9.38 0.49
N ASP A 36 16.04 -10.32 -0.38
CA ASP A 36 14.64 -10.72 -0.65
C ASP A 36 13.85 -11.09 0.63
N ALA A 37 14.48 -11.82 1.55
CA ALA A 37 13.90 -12.19 2.83
C ALA A 37 13.63 -11.02 3.81
N SER A 38 13.97 -9.79 3.44
CA SER A 38 13.87 -8.60 4.32
C SER A 38 12.64 -7.73 4.05
N VAL A 39 11.86 -8.00 3.00
CA VAL A 39 10.67 -7.23 2.63
C VAL A 39 9.41 -8.03 2.91
N SER A 40 8.43 -7.38 3.53
CA SER A 40 7.10 -7.97 3.76
C SER A 40 6.01 -7.05 3.21
N VAL A 41 4.93 -7.65 2.70
CA VAL A 41 3.78 -6.94 2.12
C VAL A 41 2.49 -7.48 2.72
N SER A 42 1.61 -6.59 3.18
CA SER A 42 0.26 -6.93 3.65
C SER A 42 -0.79 -6.15 2.87
N PHE A 43 -2.03 -6.64 2.91
CA PHE A 43 -3.20 -5.99 2.30
C PHE A 43 -4.26 -5.73 3.36
N GLU A 44 -4.87 -4.55 3.30
CA GLU A 44 -5.99 -4.17 4.15
C GLU A 44 -7.13 -3.67 3.26
N GLU A 45 -8.22 -4.44 3.21
CA GLU A 45 -9.42 -4.06 2.47
C GLU A 45 -10.31 -3.16 3.33
N VAL A 46 -10.59 -1.94 2.82
CA VAL A 46 -11.39 -0.92 3.48
C VAL A 46 -12.56 -0.55 2.58
N ASP A 47 -13.78 -0.62 3.09
CA ASP A 47 -14.98 -0.29 2.31
C ASP A 47 -14.97 1.18 1.86
N ALA A 48 -15.62 1.44 0.72
CA ALA A 48 -15.59 2.76 0.09
C ALA A 48 -16.23 3.87 0.95
N ASP A 49 -17.26 3.54 1.71
CA ASP A 49 -17.95 4.44 2.64
C ASP A 49 -17.08 4.80 3.87
N ARG A 50 -16.16 3.91 4.26
CA ARG A 50 -15.20 4.12 5.35
C ARG A 50 -13.86 4.70 4.91
N TRP A 51 -13.57 4.67 3.61
CA TRP A 51 -12.29 5.10 3.04
C TRP A 51 -11.87 6.51 3.43
N ARG A 52 -12.83 7.45 3.52
CA ARG A 52 -12.54 8.83 3.91
C ARG A 52 -11.89 8.89 5.29
N GLU A 53 -12.52 8.27 6.26
CA GLU A 53 -12.15 8.36 7.68
C GLU A 53 -11.00 7.41 8.02
N GLU A 54 -10.92 6.25 7.38
CA GLU A 54 -9.90 5.23 7.70
C GLU A 54 -8.61 5.35 6.88
N VAL A 55 -8.64 6.03 5.72
CA VAL A 55 -7.47 6.13 4.83
C VAL A 55 -7.20 7.56 4.38
N TYR A 56 -8.17 8.22 3.73
CA TYR A 56 -7.94 9.51 3.07
C TYR A 56 -7.47 10.58 4.06
N ILE A 57 -8.21 10.78 5.16
CA ILE A 57 -7.83 11.76 6.18
C ILE A 57 -6.53 11.34 6.91
N PRO A 58 -6.46 10.16 7.57
CA PRO A 58 -5.32 9.84 8.43
C PRO A 58 -4.02 9.56 7.68
N ASP A 59 -4.07 8.96 6.48
CA ASP A 59 -2.87 8.51 5.76
C ASP A 59 -2.46 9.41 4.60
N ILE A 60 -3.39 10.21 4.05
CA ILE A 60 -3.10 11.08 2.89
C ILE A 60 -3.08 12.55 3.30
N VAL A 61 -4.17 13.06 3.91
CA VAL A 61 -4.27 14.49 4.28
C VAL A 61 -3.38 14.83 5.47
N ASN A 62 -3.38 14.00 6.51
CA ASN A 62 -2.69 14.26 7.78
C ASN A 62 -1.19 13.90 7.76
N LYS A 63 -0.68 13.28 6.69
CA LYS A 63 0.74 12.87 6.55
C LYS A 63 1.37 13.37 5.24
N PRO A 64 1.26 14.67 4.90
CA PRO A 64 1.66 15.17 3.59
C PRO A 64 3.18 15.08 3.34
N ASP A 65 3.98 15.10 4.40
CA ASP A 65 5.44 14.94 4.40
C ASP A 65 5.88 13.49 4.12
N ARG A 66 5.01 12.52 4.40
CA ARG A 66 5.26 11.08 4.16
C ARG A 66 4.68 10.60 2.83
N LEU A 67 3.92 11.44 2.13
CA LEU A 67 3.22 11.11 0.90
C LEU A 67 4.05 11.48 -0.33
N TYR A 68 4.99 10.61 -0.71
CA TYR A 68 5.84 10.79 -1.89
C TYR A 68 5.08 10.74 -3.23
N LYS A 69 3.90 10.11 -3.26
CA LYS A 69 3.00 10.08 -4.42
C LYS A 69 1.60 10.55 -4.03
N LYS A 70 1.22 11.75 -4.48
CA LYS A 70 -0.13 12.30 -4.25
C LYS A 70 -1.20 11.60 -5.11
N PRO A 71 -2.43 11.40 -4.58
CA PRO A 71 -3.54 10.91 -5.38
C PRO A 71 -3.98 11.95 -6.42
N GLY A 72 -4.56 11.49 -7.52
CA GLY A 72 -5.19 12.37 -8.52
C GLY A 72 -6.62 12.78 -8.17
N TYR A 73 -7.18 12.23 -7.09
CA TYR A 73 -8.54 12.49 -6.62
C TYR A 73 -8.54 13.34 -5.33
N LYS A 74 -9.68 13.95 -5.05
CA LYS A 74 -9.99 14.59 -3.76
C LYS A 74 -11.28 14.01 -3.21
N MET A 75 -11.35 13.87 -1.89
CA MET A 75 -12.55 13.46 -1.18
C MET A 75 -12.98 14.55 -0.23
#